data_AF-A0A3C0VBU1-F1
#
_entry.id   AF-A0A3C0VBU1-F1
#
_cell.length_a   1.000
_cell.length_b   1.000
_cell.length_c   1.000
_cell.angle_alpha   90.00
_cell.angle_beta   90.00
_cell.angle_gamma   90.00
#
_symmetry.space_group_name_H-M   'P 1'
#
loop_
_entity.id
_entity.type
_entity.pdbx_description
1 polymer ?
#
loop_
_entity_poly.entity_id
_entity_poly.type
_entity_poly.pdbx_seq_one_letter_code
_entity_poly.pdbx_strand_id
1 'polypeptide(L)'
;MSTAKHKIAILRVLREAGGNASSARIAQIARGYGIDLTPRAIRVHLKEMEESGLVEPARRGRSGGRAITPRGLREIGDAMAIERVGFTSARIDELAYRMSFNPDLPHPAGLVVLNMTFIAEQDFAAAVAEMVPVFDAGLAMGDYAALFRPGESAGAFQVPPGRIGIGTVCSVTVNGVLLNERIPTVSRFAGVLELHNGRPTRFTDVISYEGTSLDPLEIFIKSGLTRVREAARTGNGRITASYREIPGVAIGEAEKLLLRMRAAGLNGLLLLGTPNQPLLGITPQEGRAGMIIAGGLNPCAAFHEAGIVAEDTAMAQLIEYRCLRRYHELALEAGVSPRR
;
A
#
# COMPACT_ATOMS: atom_id res chain seq x y z
N MET A 1 30.18 -1.05 15.27
CA MET A 1 28.85 -1.45 14.77
C MET A 1 28.19 -2.36 15.80
N SER A 2 26.90 -2.19 16.09
CA SER A 2 26.21 -2.92 17.16
C SER A 2 26.09 -4.43 16.86
N THR A 3 26.37 -5.27 17.85
CA THR A 3 26.21 -6.74 17.84
C THR A 3 24.83 -7.18 17.33
N ALA A 4 23.79 -6.36 17.52
CA ALA A 4 22.45 -6.61 17.01
C ALA A 4 22.39 -6.66 15.47
N LYS A 5 23.05 -5.71 14.78
CA LYS A 5 23.06 -5.66 13.30
C LYS A 5 23.69 -6.90 12.68
N HIS A 6 24.74 -7.43 13.30
CA HIS A 6 25.40 -8.66 12.85
C HIS A 6 24.49 -9.88 12.97
N LYS A 7 23.74 -10.01 14.08
CA LYS A 7 22.80 -11.11 14.30
C LYS A 7 21.64 -11.08 13.29
N ILE A 8 21.07 -9.91 13.02
CA ILE A 8 20.00 -9.75 12.03
C ILE A 8 20.45 -10.13 10.61
N ALA A 9 21.64 -9.69 10.20
CA ALA A 9 22.16 -10.06 8.89
C ALA A 9 22.39 -11.56 8.74
N ILE A 10 22.91 -12.22 9.78
CA ILE A 10 23.07 -13.69 9.79
C ILE A 10 21.70 -14.38 9.66
N LEU A 11 20.68 -13.93 10.40
CA LEU A 11 19.32 -14.47 10.30
C LEU A 11 18.71 -14.25 8.89
N ARG A 12 18.94 -13.10 8.26
CA ARG A 12 18.50 -12.82 6.87
C ARG A 12 19.09 -13.81 5.87
N VAL A 13 20.40 -14.05 5.96
CA VAL A 13 21.09 -15.00 5.10
C VAL A 13 20.58 -16.43 5.32
N LEU A 14 20.32 -16.82 6.57
CA LEU A 14 19.75 -18.14 6.88
C LEU A 14 18.34 -18.31 6.30
N ARG A 15 17.51 -17.26 6.32
CA ARG A 15 16.17 -17.25 5.70
C ARG A 15 16.26 -17.42 4.18
N GLU A 16 17.11 -16.65 3.52
CA GLU A 16 17.32 -16.71 2.05
C GLU A 16 17.89 -18.06 1.60
N ALA A 17 18.75 -18.68 2.42
CA ALA A 17 19.37 -19.96 2.14
C ALA A 17 18.49 -21.18 2.55
N GLY A 18 17.24 -20.98 2.96
CA GLY A 18 16.34 -22.07 3.35
C GLY A 18 16.81 -22.87 4.57
N GLY A 19 17.54 -22.24 5.49
CA GLY A 19 17.95 -22.85 6.78
C GLY A 19 19.19 -23.75 6.73
N ASN A 20 19.93 -23.80 5.61
CA ASN A 20 21.10 -24.66 5.45
C ASN A 20 22.31 -23.92 4.85
N ALA A 21 22.90 -22.98 5.62
CA ALA A 21 24.12 -22.29 5.20
C ALA A 21 25.30 -22.55 6.15
N SER A 22 26.47 -22.81 5.59
CA SER A 22 27.74 -22.90 6.35
C SER A 22 28.21 -21.51 6.77
N SER A 23 29.01 -21.40 7.84
CA SER A 23 29.50 -20.09 8.29
C SER A 23 30.35 -19.36 7.26
N ALA A 24 31.00 -20.08 6.34
CA ALA A 24 31.70 -19.50 5.20
C ALA A 24 30.74 -18.91 4.15
N ARG A 25 29.64 -19.61 3.87
CA ARG A 25 28.60 -19.13 2.95
C ARG A 25 27.87 -17.92 3.53
N ILE A 26 27.59 -17.95 4.84
CA ILE A 26 26.99 -16.80 5.53
C ILE A 26 27.92 -15.58 5.47
N ALA A 27 29.23 -15.74 5.69
CA ALA A 27 30.21 -14.65 5.58
C ALA A 27 30.28 -14.05 4.16
N GLN A 28 30.17 -14.89 3.14
CA GLN A 28 30.17 -14.43 1.75
C GLN A 28 28.94 -13.58 1.43
N ILE A 29 27.74 -14.03 1.83
CA ILE A 29 26.49 -13.32 1.53
C ILE A 29 26.36 -12.06 2.42
N ALA A 30 26.78 -12.13 3.70
CA ALA A 30 26.76 -11.00 4.63
C ALA A 30 27.59 -9.80 4.13
N ARG A 31 28.67 -10.04 3.37
CA ARG A 31 29.44 -8.96 2.73
C ARG A 31 28.61 -8.15 1.72
N GLY A 32 27.66 -8.79 1.03
CA GLY A 32 26.69 -8.09 0.17
C GLY A 32 25.74 -7.16 0.93
N TYR A 33 25.59 -7.36 2.25
CA TYR A 33 24.85 -6.49 3.17
C TYR A 33 25.75 -5.47 3.88
N GLY A 34 26.99 -5.26 3.39
CA GLY A 34 27.95 -4.34 4.00
C GLY A 34 28.50 -4.81 5.35
N ILE A 35 28.39 -6.10 5.66
CA ILE A 35 28.84 -6.69 6.92
C ILE A 35 30.01 -7.64 6.66
N ASP A 36 31.20 -7.23 7.11
CA ASP A 36 32.42 -8.00 6.96
C ASP A 36 32.72 -8.81 8.24
N LEU A 37 32.23 -10.04 8.27
CA LEU A 37 32.43 -10.97 9.39
C LEU A 37 33.20 -12.20 8.92
N THR A 38 34.19 -12.61 9.73
CA THR A 38 34.91 -13.86 9.48
C THR A 38 34.00 -15.08 9.76
N PRO A 39 34.24 -16.23 9.10
CA PRO A 39 33.50 -17.47 9.39
C PRO A 39 33.59 -17.91 10.86
N ARG A 40 34.63 -17.49 11.60
CA ARG A 40 34.79 -17.72 13.04
C ARG A 40 33.84 -16.82 13.85
N ALA A 41 33.78 -15.53 13.54
CA ALA A 41 32.86 -14.59 14.19
C ALA A 41 31.40 -15.00 13.97
N ILE A 42 31.06 -15.50 12.79
CA ILE A 42 29.72 -16.02 12.51
C ILE A 42 29.39 -17.24 13.37
N ARG A 43 30.34 -18.15 13.61
CA ARG A 43 30.10 -19.30 14.51
C ARG A 43 29.83 -18.87 15.95
N VAL A 44 30.51 -17.82 16.43
CA VAL A 44 30.28 -17.25 17.76
C VAL A 44 28.85 -16.71 17.85
N HIS A 45 28.46 -15.86 16.89
CA HIS A 45 27.10 -15.32 16.84
C HIS A 45 26.03 -16.39 16.68
N LEU A 46 26.25 -17.43 15.87
CA LEU A 46 25.32 -18.56 15.72
C LEU A 46 25.14 -19.32 17.03
N LYS A 47 26.20 -19.49 17.84
CA LYS A 47 26.11 -20.12 19.15
C LYS A 47 25.29 -19.26 20.13
N GLU A 48 25.53 -17.96 20.18
CA GLU A 48 24.72 -17.03 20.99
C GLU A 48 23.24 -16.98 20.53
N MET A 49 23.00 -17.07 19.22
CA MET A 49 21.65 -17.12 18.64
C MET A 49 20.94 -18.44 18.95
N GLU A 50 21.69 -19.53 19.08
CA GLU A 50 21.19 -20.83 19.51
C GLU A 50 20.81 -20.80 20.99
N GLU A 51 21.66 -20.24 21.84
CA GLU A 51 21.39 -20.03 23.28
C GLU A 51 20.18 -19.11 23.54
N SER A 52 19.95 -18.14 22.65
CA SER A 52 18.77 -17.24 22.70
C SER A 52 17.55 -17.76 21.94
N GLY A 53 17.63 -18.96 21.34
CA GLY A 53 16.51 -19.62 20.66
C GLY A 53 16.08 -18.98 19.34
N LEU A 54 16.93 -18.18 18.71
CA LEU A 54 16.71 -17.57 17.39
C LEU A 54 17.04 -18.52 16.23
N VAL A 55 17.95 -19.46 16.47
CA VAL A 55 18.30 -20.53 15.54
C VAL A 55 18.37 -21.86 16.27
N GLU A 56 18.26 -22.96 15.54
CA GLU A 56 18.39 -24.33 16.06
C GLU A 56 19.30 -25.17 15.16
N PRO A 57 19.90 -26.26 15.66
CA PRO A 57 20.66 -27.19 14.83
C PRO A 57 19.80 -27.71 13.65
N ALA A 58 20.32 -27.60 12.43
CA ALA A 58 19.59 -28.03 11.25
C ALA A 58 19.39 -29.56 11.23
N ARG A 59 18.15 -30.02 10.98
CA ARG A 59 17.79 -31.47 10.98
C ARG A 59 18.27 -32.25 9.75
N ARG A 60 18.70 -31.59 8.66
CA ARG A 60 19.24 -32.21 7.44
C ARG A 60 20.44 -31.42 6.90
N GLY A 61 21.62 -32.06 6.84
CA GLY A 61 22.85 -31.49 6.27
C GLY A 61 24.12 -32.02 6.94
N ARG A 62 25.29 -31.85 6.30
CA ARG A 62 26.60 -32.16 6.92
C ARG A 62 26.80 -31.28 8.16
N SER A 63 27.33 -31.88 9.22
CA SER A 63 27.49 -31.36 10.58
C SER A 63 27.84 -29.86 10.66
N GLY A 64 26.96 -29.04 11.23
CA GLY A 64 27.25 -27.66 11.63
C GLY A 64 26.33 -26.54 11.10
N GLY A 65 25.28 -26.86 10.32
CA GLY A 65 24.28 -25.89 9.87
C GLY A 65 23.28 -25.48 10.96
N ARG A 66 22.73 -24.27 10.87
CA ARG A 66 21.67 -23.75 11.75
C ARG A 66 20.42 -23.42 10.92
N ALA A 67 19.27 -23.89 11.36
CA ALA A 67 17.97 -23.50 10.86
C ALA A 67 17.40 -22.35 11.69
N ILE A 68 16.65 -21.45 11.05
CA ILE A 68 16.01 -20.34 11.75
C ILE A 68 14.75 -20.83 12.48
N THR A 69 14.56 -20.43 13.74
CA THR A 69 13.34 -20.75 14.50
C THR A 69 12.23 -19.75 14.16
N PRO A 70 10.95 -20.04 14.51
CA PRO A 70 9.88 -19.05 14.42
C PRO A 70 10.17 -17.75 15.20
N ARG A 71 10.90 -17.86 16.32
CA ARG A 71 11.35 -16.69 17.10
C ARG A 71 12.42 -15.90 16.34
N GLY A 72 13.39 -16.57 15.72
CA GLY A 72 14.37 -15.93 14.84
C GLY A 72 13.73 -15.21 13.65
N LEU A 73 12.67 -15.78 13.06
CA LEU A 73 11.90 -15.12 12.01
C LEU A 73 11.19 -13.86 12.51
N ARG A 74 10.63 -13.88 13.72
CA ARG A 74 10.04 -12.69 14.36
C ARG A 74 11.08 -11.63 14.68
N GLU A 75 12.24 -12.03 15.20
CA GLU A 75 13.36 -11.12 15.49
C GLU A 75 13.86 -10.38 14.24
N ILE A 76 13.91 -11.07 13.07
CA ILE A 76 14.15 -10.39 11.78
C ILE A 76 13.05 -9.36 11.54
N GLY A 77 11.78 -9.72 11.72
CA GLY A 77 10.64 -8.82 11.51
C GLY A 77 10.73 -7.56 12.37
N ASP A 78 10.95 -7.73 13.67
CA ASP A 78 10.97 -6.66 14.66
C ASP A 78 12.19 -5.75 14.50
N ALA A 79 13.39 -6.31 14.28
CA ALA A 79 14.59 -5.52 14.08
C ALA A 79 14.62 -4.80 12.73
N MET A 80 13.92 -5.33 11.72
CA MET A 80 13.75 -4.66 10.43
C MET A 80 12.71 -3.54 10.48
N ALA A 81 11.92 -3.38 11.54
CA ALA A 81 10.91 -2.32 11.61
C ALA A 81 11.55 -0.92 11.47
N ILE A 82 12.73 -0.71 12.06
CA ILE A 82 13.51 0.54 11.96
C ILE A 82 14.21 0.65 10.59
N GLU A 83 14.74 -0.46 10.04
CA GLU A 83 15.37 -0.46 8.70
C GLU A 83 14.37 -0.30 7.55
N ARG A 84 13.07 -0.51 7.81
CA ARG A 84 11.97 -0.29 6.86
C ARG A 84 11.40 1.13 6.91
N VAL A 85 11.89 2.02 7.77
CA VAL A 85 11.48 3.44 7.72
C VAL A 85 11.87 4.01 6.36
N GLY A 86 10.89 4.50 5.61
CA GLY A 86 11.05 4.97 4.23
C GLY A 86 10.83 3.88 3.17
N PHE A 87 10.61 2.61 3.57
CA PHE A 87 10.25 1.52 2.66
C PHE A 87 8.95 1.83 1.93
N THR A 88 7.98 2.48 2.60
CA THR A 88 6.74 2.90 1.97
C THR A 88 6.99 3.87 0.83
N SER A 89 7.87 4.87 1.00
CA SER A 89 8.24 5.79 -0.08
C SER A 89 8.94 5.06 -1.24
N ALA A 90 9.93 4.22 -0.94
CA ALA A 90 10.64 3.45 -1.97
C ALA A 90 9.70 2.49 -2.73
N ARG A 91 8.71 1.92 -2.05
CA ARG A 91 7.69 1.05 -2.64
C ARG A 91 6.75 1.83 -3.55
N ILE A 92 6.34 3.04 -3.16
CA ILE A 92 5.56 3.95 -4.01
C ILE A 92 6.32 4.23 -5.31
N ASP A 93 7.62 4.55 -5.23
CA ASP A 93 8.45 4.84 -6.40
C ASP A 93 8.63 3.60 -7.29
N GLU A 94 8.90 2.43 -6.70
CA GLU A 94 9.00 1.15 -7.44
C GLU A 94 7.71 0.85 -8.21
N LEU A 95 6.56 1.00 -7.56
CA LEU A 95 5.26 0.72 -8.17
C LEU A 95 4.94 1.73 -9.27
N ALA A 96 5.13 3.02 -9.01
CA ALA A 96 4.91 4.08 -9.99
C ALA A 96 5.79 3.88 -11.24
N TYR A 97 7.06 3.49 -11.07
CA TYR A 97 7.96 3.21 -12.18
C TYR A 97 7.53 2.01 -13.03
N ARG A 98 6.97 0.97 -12.40
CA ARG A 98 6.55 -0.27 -13.08
C ARG A 98 5.17 -0.17 -13.75
N MET A 99 4.43 0.89 -13.49
CA MET A 99 3.15 1.13 -14.13
C MET A 99 3.27 1.42 -15.62
N SER A 100 2.22 1.11 -16.37
CA SER A 100 2.17 1.36 -17.81
C SER A 100 0.80 1.87 -18.28
N PHE A 101 -0.10 2.20 -17.36
CA PHE A 101 -1.42 2.70 -17.70
C PHE A 101 -1.35 3.99 -18.52
N ASN A 102 -2.06 4.00 -19.64
CA ASN A 102 -2.18 5.15 -20.53
C ASN A 102 -3.67 5.49 -20.76
N PRO A 103 -4.15 6.65 -20.28
CA PRO A 103 -5.53 7.07 -20.44
C PRO A 103 -5.88 7.59 -21.86
N ASP A 104 -4.88 7.85 -22.72
CA ASP A 104 -5.07 8.42 -24.05
C ASP A 104 -5.34 7.39 -25.14
N LEU A 105 -5.19 6.11 -24.82
CA LEU A 105 -5.49 5.04 -25.76
C LEU A 105 -6.99 5.04 -26.07
N PRO A 106 -7.41 4.71 -27.31
CA PRO A 106 -8.83 4.55 -27.66
C PRO A 106 -9.56 3.58 -26.72
N HIS A 107 -8.81 2.58 -26.25
CA HIS A 107 -9.18 1.71 -25.15
C HIS A 107 -8.09 1.83 -24.08
N PRO A 108 -8.32 2.62 -23.01
CA PRO A 108 -7.36 2.77 -21.92
C PRO A 108 -6.89 1.41 -21.41
N ALA A 109 -5.58 1.26 -21.26
CA ALA A 109 -4.95 -0.03 -20.98
C ALA A 109 -3.59 0.17 -20.28
N GLY A 110 -3.03 -0.93 -19.78
CA GLY A 110 -1.76 -0.97 -19.07
C GLY A 110 -1.93 -1.26 -17.58
N LEU A 111 -0.81 -1.30 -16.88
CA LEU A 111 -0.75 -1.71 -15.49
C LEU A 111 -1.09 -0.56 -14.54
N VAL A 112 -2.01 -0.84 -13.60
CA VAL A 112 -2.37 0.02 -12.47
C VAL A 112 -2.06 -0.66 -11.15
N VAL A 113 -1.95 0.12 -10.07
CA VAL A 113 -1.70 -0.42 -8.72
C VAL A 113 -3.04 -0.69 -8.04
N LEU A 114 -3.18 -1.88 -7.49
CA LEU A 114 -4.37 -2.35 -6.79
C LEU A 114 -4.07 -2.50 -5.29
N ASN A 115 -4.98 -2.05 -4.44
CA ASN A 115 -5.09 -2.48 -3.05
C ASN A 115 -5.98 -3.71 -3.00
N MET A 116 -5.73 -4.63 -2.06
CA MET A 116 -6.53 -5.83 -1.87
C MET A 116 -7.16 -5.84 -0.48
N THR A 117 -8.44 -6.18 -0.42
CA THR A 117 -9.17 -6.38 0.84
C THR A 117 -9.82 -7.75 0.81
N PHE A 118 -9.53 -8.59 1.80
CA PHE A 118 -10.13 -9.91 1.93
C PHE A 118 -11.24 -9.90 2.98
N ILE A 119 -12.41 -10.43 2.61
CA ILE A 119 -13.56 -10.60 3.49
C ILE A 119 -14.08 -12.04 3.38
N ALA A 120 -14.91 -12.44 4.34
CA ALA A 120 -15.58 -13.74 4.25
C ALA A 120 -16.61 -13.71 3.10
N GLU A 121 -16.78 -14.84 2.42
CA GLU A 121 -17.64 -14.92 1.22
C GLU A 121 -19.10 -14.55 1.54
N GLN A 122 -19.61 -14.93 2.72
CA GLN A 122 -20.97 -14.60 3.14
C GLN A 122 -21.21 -13.09 3.34
N ASP A 123 -20.15 -12.30 3.56
CA ASP A 123 -20.24 -10.86 3.80
C ASP A 123 -20.24 -10.05 2.50
N PHE A 124 -20.12 -10.71 1.34
CA PHE A 124 -19.97 -10.03 0.04
C PHE A 124 -21.06 -8.99 -0.23
N ALA A 125 -22.33 -9.37 -0.10
CA ALA A 125 -23.44 -8.47 -0.41
C ALA A 125 -23.50 -7.28 0.57
N ALA A 126 -23.24 -7.53 1.87
CA ALA A 126 -23.19 -6.49 2.87
C ALA A 126 -22.03 -5.51 2.62
N ALA A 127 -20.84 -6.03 2.29
CA ALA A 127 -19.68 -5.21 1.95
C ALA A 127 -19.96 -4.36 0.71
N VAL A 128 -20.51 -4.94 -0.36
CA VAL A 128 -20.85 -4.21 -1.58
C VAL A 128 -21.87 -3.09 -1.30
N ALA A 129 -22.86 -3.34 -0.45
CA ALA A 129 -23.82 -2.31 -0.04
C ALA A 129 -23.18 -1.14 0.72
N GLU A 130 -22.07 -1.36 1.43
CA GLU A 130 -21.34 -0.31 2.14
C GLU A 130 -20.34 0.45 1.26
N MET A 131 -19.70 -0.21 0.28
CA MET A 131 -18.77 0.48 -0.65
C MET A 131 -19.48 1.33 -1.70
N VAL A 132 -20.64 0.90 -2.21
CA VAL A 132 -21.34 1.58 -3.32
C VAL A 132 -21.57 3.08 -3.04
N PRO A 133 -22.11 3.49 -1.87
CA PRO A 133 -22.26 4.92 -1.56
C PRO A 133 -20.94 5.70 -1.56
N VAL A 134 -19.83 5.06 -1.20
CA VAL A 134 -18.50 5.70 -1.18
C VAL A 134 -18.00 5.96 -2.61
N PHE A 135 -18.25 5.03 -3.53
CA PHE A 135 -18.03 5.25 -4.96
C PHE A 135 -18.93 6.35 -5.52
N ASP A 136 -20.24 6.28 -5.24
CA ASP A 136 -21.24 7.26 -5.71
C ASP A 136 -20.87 8.69 -5.27
N ALA A 137 -20.35 8.84 -4.05
CA ALA A 137 -19.92 10.12 -3.50
C ALA A 137 -18.56 10.62 -4.04
N GLY A 138 -17.91 9.87 -4.94
CA GLY A 138 -16.60 10.21 -5.50
C GLY A 138 -15.46 10.17 -4.48
N LEU A 139 -15.59 9.37 -3.42
CA LEU A 139 -14.61 9.27 -2.34
C LEU A 139 -13.61 8.12 -2.55
N ALA A 140 -13.75 7.37 -3.65
CA ALA A 140 -12.83 6.33 -4.11
C ALA A 140 -11.77 6.88 -5.08
N MET A 141 -10.90 6.01 -5.59
CA MET A 141 -9.94 6.33 -6.66
C MET A 141 -10.49 5.93 -8.04
N GLY A 142 -11.68 6.43 -8.36
CA GLY A 142 -12.40 6.19 -9.62
C GLY A 142 -13.61 5.27 -9.47
N ASP A 143 -14.11 4.77 -10.59
CA ASP A 143 -15.35 3.99 -10.69
C ASP A 143 -15.11 2.48 -10.75
N TYR A 144 -13.87 2.05 -10.50
CA TYR A 144 -13.42 0.71 -10.81
C TYR A 144 -13.03 -0.09 -9.56
N ALA A 145 -13.39 -1.36 -9.57
CA ALA A 145 -13.01 -2.36 -8.58
C ALA A 145 -12.71 -3.69 -9.28
N ALA A 146 -12.09 -4.62 -8.56
CA ALA A 146 -11.91 -5.99 -8.99
C ALA A 146 -12.53 -6.94 -7.96
N LEU A 147 -13.00 -8.09 -8.41
CA LEU A 147 -13.50 -9.16 -7.57
C LEU A 147 -12.71 -10.43 -7.87
N PHE A 148 -12.25 -11.10 -6.82
CA PHE A 148 -11.53 -12.37 -6.89
C PHE A 148 -12.23 -13.39 -5.99
N ARG A 149 -12.65 -14.51 -6.57
CA ARG A 149 -13.33 -15.62 -5.91
C ARG A 149 -12.35 -16.55 -5.18
N PRO A 150 -12.82 -17.41 -4.26
CA PRO A 150 -11.95 -18.36 -3.56
C PRO A 150 -11.07 -19.15 -4.54
N GLY A 151 -9.76 -19.17 -4.29
CA GLY A 151 -8.78 -19.86 -5.13
C GLY A 151 -8.29 -19.09 -6.36
N GLU A 152 -8.94 -17.98 -6.75
CA GLU A 152 -8.44 -17.11 -7.82
C GLU A 152 -7.20 -16.32 -7.37
N SER A 153 -6.44 -15.84 -8.35
CA SER A 153 -5.21 -15.10 -8.11
C SER A 153 -5.30 -13.65 -8.61
N ALA A 154 -4.84 -12.73 -7.77
CA ALA A 154 -4.57 -11.33 -8.11
C ALA A 154 -3.05 -11.14 -8.20
N GLY A 155 -2.46 -11.50 -9.34
CA GLY A 155 -1.00 -11.53 -9.51
C GLY A 155 -0.33 -12.52 -8.56
N ALA A 156 0.42 -12.02 -7.57
CA ALA A 156 1.11 -12.85 -6.58
C ALA A 156 0.22 -13.27 -5.39
N PHE A 157 -0.97 -12.68 -5.25
CA PHE A 157 -1.91 -13.01 -4.17
C PHE A 157 -2.85 -14.11 -4.63
N GLN A 158 -3.08 -15.10 -3.77
CA GLN A 158 -4.11 -16.11 -3.95
C GLN A 158 -5.20 -15.90 -2.91
N VAL A 159 -6.46 -15.87 -3.34
CA VAL A 159 -7.60 -15.73 -2.44
C VAL A 159 -7.76 -17.02 -1.63
N PRO A 160 -7.75 -16.97 -0.28
CA PRO A 160 -7.92 -18.15 0.55
C PRO A 160 -9.31 -18.79 0.36
N PRO A 161 -9.45 -20.11 0.61
CA PRO A 161 -10.76 -20.76 0.69
C PRO A 161 -11.71 -20.06 1.68
N GLY A 162 -12.98 -19.93 1.32
CA GLY A 162 -14.02 -19.29 2.16
C GLY A 162 -13.92 -17.76 2.25
N ARG A 163 -13.02 -17.14 1.49
CA ARG A 163 -12.86 -15.68 1.39
C ARG A 163 -13.01 -15.23 -0.05
N ILE A 164 -13.36 -13.95 -0.20
CA ILE A 164 -13.30 -13.23 -1.47
C ILE A 164 -12.30 -12.08 -1.35
N GLY A 165 -11.66 -11.75 -2.46
CA GLY A 165 -10.80 -10.57 -2.59
C GLY A 165 -11.53 -9.46 -3.31
N ILE A 166 -11.58 -8.27 -2.73
CA ILE A 166 -12.04 -7.04 -3.38
C ILE A 166 -10.82 -6.17 -3.64
N GLY A 167 -10.61 -5.81 -4.90
CA GLY A 167 -9.54 -4.94 -5.34
C GLY A 167 -10.02 -3.51 -5.57
N THR A 168 -9.34 -2.51 -5.00
CA THR A 168 -9.60 -1.08 -5.26
C THR A 168 -8.36 -0.40 -5.80
N VAL A 169 -8.53 0.58 -6.69
CA VAL A 169 -7.37 1.23 -7.32
C VAL A 169 -6.62 2.08 -6.29
N CYS A 170 -5.31 1.91 -6.21
CA CYS A 170 -4.44 2.65 -5.31
C CYS A 170 -4.12 4.05 -5.86
N SER A 171 -4.00 5.04 -4.98
CA SER A 171 -3.64 6.42 -5.34
C SER A 171 -2.22 6.56 -5.90
N VAL A 172 -1.36 5.54 -5.74
CA VAL A 172 -0.05 5.44 -6.42
C VAL A 172 -0.24 5.37 -7.95
N THR A 173 -1.41 4.96 -8.42
CA THR A 173 -1.75 4.98 -9.85
C THR A 173 -1.58 6.37 -10.47
N VAL A 174 -1.91 7.42 -9.73
CA VAL A 174 -1.69 8.80 -10.17
C VAL A 174 -0.20 9.13 -10.30
N ASN A 175 0.67 8.57 -9.44
CA ASN A 175 2.13 8.77 -9.54
C ASN A 175 2.67 8.21 -10.85
N GLY A 176 2.30 6.96 -11.19
CA GLY A 176 2.78 6.32 -12.42
C GLY A 176 2.32 7.06 -13.67
N VAL A 177 1.08 7.53 -13.70
CA VAL A 177 0.55 8.30 -14.84
C VAL A 177 1.27 9.65 -14.99
N LEU A 178 1.46 10.39 -13.89
CA LEU A 178 2.24 11.64 -13.92
C LEU A 178 3.69 11.40 -14.35
N LEU A 179 4.31 10.32 -13.86
CA LEU A 179 5.68 9.96 -14.21
C LEU A 179 5.84 9.63 -15.70
N ASN A 180 4.85 8.96 -16.31
CA ASN A 180 4.83 8.67 -17.75
C ASN A 180 4.84 9.95 -18.60
N GLU A 181 4.23 11.03 -18.10
CA GLU A 181 4.27 12.38 -18.68
C GLU A 181 5.46 13.22 -18.19
N ARG A 182 6.46 12.58 -17.56
CA ARG A 182 7.68 13.21 -17.04
C ARG A 182 7.41 14.26 -15.95
N ILE A 183 6.30 14.13 -15.22
CA ILE A 183 5.95 14.98 -14.08
C ILE A 183 6.37 14.26 -12.79
N PRO A 184 7.53 14.58 -12.19
CA PRO A 184 7.98 13.92 -10.97
C PRO A 184 7.05 14.29 -9.81
N THR A 185 6.59 13.27 -9.08
CA THR A 185 5.65 13.45 -7.97
C THR A 185 6.30 12.99 -6.68
N VAL A 186 6.22 13.78 -5.61
CA VAL A 186 6.72 13.41 -4.28
C VAL A 186 5.54 13.17 -3.36
N SER A 187 5.32 11.92 -2.97
CA SER A 187 4.31 11.54 -1.97
C SER A 187 4.83 11.87 -0.57
N ARG A 188 4.25 12.87 0.11
CA ARG A 188 4.78 13.34 1.42
C ARG A 188 4.19 12.55 2.58
N PHE A 189 2.87 12.44 2.63
CA PHE A 189 2.17 11.73 3.71
C PHE A 189 0.79 11.25 3.28
N ALA A 190 0.24 10.33 4.07
CA ALA A 190 -1.18 10.04 4.11
C ALA A 190 -1.78 10.51 5.44
N GLY A 191 -3.08 10.75 5.45
CA GLY A 191 -3.76 11.30 6.60
C GLY A 191 -5.27 11.08 6.60
N VAL A 192 -5.88 11.47 7.70
CA VAL A 192 -7.33 11.55 7.88
C VAL A 192 -7.76 12.97 7.51
N LEU A 193 -8.59 13.08 6.48
CA LEU A 193 -9.09 14.32 5.92
C LEU A 193 -10.55 14.53 6.32
N GLU A 194 -10.83 15.64 6.98
CA GLU A 194 -12.18 16.01 7.37
C GLU A 194 -12.93 16.65 6.19
N LEU A 195 -14.15 16.16 5.95
CA LEU A 195 -15.09 16.72 4.99
C LEU A 195 -16.21 17.46 5.71
N HIS A 196 -16.57 18.63 5.20
CA HIS A 196 -17.74 19.37 5.60
C HIS A 196 -18.55 19.76 4.36
N ASN A 197 -19.82 19.33 4.29
CA ASN A 197 -20.70 19.51 3.13
C ASN A 197 -20.04 19.09 1.79
N GLY A 198 -19.36 17.94 1.80
CA GLY A 198 -18.68 17.35 0.65
C GLY A 198 -17.34 18.01 0.30
N ARG A 199 -16.89 19.02 1.07
CA ARG A 199 -15.64 19.75 0.80
C ARG A 199 -14.55 19.39 1.80
N PRO A 200 -13.32 19.09 1.34
CA PRO A 200 -12.15 18.96 2.22
C PRO A 200 -11.88 20.24 3.03
N THR A 201 -11.62 20.10 4.32
CA THR A 201 -11.39 21.25 5.21
C THR A 201 -10.00 21.26 5.84
N ARG A 202 -9.57 20.15 6.46
CA ARG A 202 -8.23 19.99 7.04
C ARG A 202 -7.87 18.52 7.22
N PHE A 203 -6.58 18.23 7.34
CA PHE A 203 -6.12 16.96 7.89
C PHE A 203 -6.16 17.00 9.42
N THR A 204 -6.72 15.97 10.05
CA THR A 204 -6.71 15.84 11.53
C THR A 204 -5.52 15.03 12.01
N ASP A 205 -5.07 14.07 11.20
CA ASP A 205 -4.01 13.12 11.52
C ASP A 205 -3.18 12.87 10.26
N VAL A 206 -1.86 12.78 10.39
CA VAL A 206 -0.94 12.54 9.26
C VAL A 206 0.22 11.63 9.67
N ILE A 207 0.67 10.78 8.76
CA ILE A 207 1.90 9.99 8.89
C ILE A 207 2.71 10.16 7.60
N SER A 208 3.95 10.63 7.76
CA SER A 208 4.90 10.78 6.65
C SER A 208 5.26 9.43 6.05
N TYR A 209 5.29 9.34 4.71
CA TYR A 209 5.73 8.14 3.99
C TYR A 209 7.22 7.86 4.15
N GLU A 210 8.04 8.90 4.36
CA GLU A 210 9.47 8.76 4.66
C GLU A 210 9.71 8.20 6.07
N GLY A 211 8.77 8.44 7.00
CA GLY A 211 8.89 8.12 8.42
C GLY A 211 8.28 6.78 8.84
N THR A 212 7.77 5.98 7.89
CA THR A 212 6.99 4.76 8.21
C THR A 212 7.44 3.55 7.39
N SER A 213 7.21 2.37 7.97
CA SER A 213 7.38 1.06 7.34
C SER A 213 6.05 0.39 6.98
N LEU A 214 4.94 0.98 7.39
CA LEU A 214 3.58 0.53 7.16
C LEU A 214 2.83 1.56 6.31
N ASP A 215 1.82 1.13 5.57
CA ASP A 215 0.93 2.05 4.87
C ASP A 215 0.06 2.82 5.90
N PRO A 216 0.10 4.16 5.91
CA PRO A 216 -0.69 4.95 6.85
C PRO A 216 -2.20 4.77 6.72
N LEU A 217 -2.73 4.57 5.51
CA LEU A 217 -4.18 4.46 5.30
C LEU A 217 -4.72 3.23 6.03
N GLU A 218 -4.00 2.11 5.98
CA GLU A 218 -4.35 0.91 6.75
C GLU A 218 -4.36 1.19 8.27
N ILE A 219 -3.37 1.93 8.77
CA ILE A 219 -3.29 2.29 10.19
C ILE A 219 -4.51 3.11 10.60
N PHE A 220 -4.86 4.15 9.82
CA PHE A 220 -5.99 5.02 10.15
C PHE A 220 -7.34 4.29 10.10
N ILE A 221 -7.53 3.41 9.12
CA ILE A 221 -8.74 2.59 8.99
C ILE A 221 -8.85 1.61 10.16
N LYS A 222 -7.80 0.83 10.44
CA LYS A 222 -7.78 -0.16 11.53
C LYS A 222 -7.89 0.49 12.91
N SER A 223 -7.47 1.74 13.05
CA SER A 223 -7.60 2.53 14.30
C SER A 223 -8.99 3.16 14.47
N GLY A 224 -9.92 2.98 13.53
CA GLY A 224 -11.28 3.52 13.62
C GLY A 224 -11.38 5.04 13.51
N LEU A 225 -10.37 5.68 12.91
CA LEU A 225 -10.30 7.14 12.77
C LEU A 225 -11.13 7.69 11.61
N THR A 226 -11.60 6.81 10.71
CA THR A 226 -12.44 7.19 9.58
C THR A 226 -13.94 7.22 9.94
N ARG A 227 -14.69 8.00 9.18
CA ARG A 227 -16.16 8.04 9.10
C ARG A 227 -16.57 8.20 7.64
N VAL A 228 -16.11 7.29 6.77
CA VAL A 228 -16.38 7.32 5.32
C VAL A 228 -17.85 7.08 5.00
N ARG A 229 -18.55 6.26 5.80
CA ARG A 229 -19.99 5.97 5.58
C ARG A 229 -20.83 7.22 5.78
N GLU A 230 -20.51 7.99 6.81
CA GLU A 230 -21.15 9.27 7.11
C GLU A 230 -20.82 10.31 6.03
N ALA A 231 -19.54 10.38 5.63
CA ALA A 231 -19.07 11.28 4.58
C ALA A 231 -19.78 11.02 3.25
N ALA A 232 -19.94 9.75 2.86
CA ALA A 232 -20.63 9.36 1.63
C ALA A 232 -22.13 9.74 1.64
N ARG A 233 -22.78 9.68 2.81
CA ARG A 233 -24.23 9.90 2.94
C ARG A 233 -24.61 11.36 3.13
N THR A 234 -23.76 12.13 3.81
CA THR A 234 -24.11 13.49 4.28
C THR A 234 -23.17 14.56 3.76
N GLY A 235 -22.04 14.17 3.17
CA GLY A 235 -20.92 15.08 2.88
C GLY A 235 -20.10 15.48 4.11
N ASN A 236 -20.46 15.03 5.31
CA ASN A 236 -19.76 15.31 6.55
C ASN A 236 -19.14 14.04 7.10
N GLY A 237 -17.86 14.09 7.47
CA GLY A 237 -17.18 12.92 8.02
C GLY A 237 -15.67 13.00 7.83
N ARG A 238 -15.00 11.85 7.95
CA ARG A 238 -13.54 11.75 7.89
C ARG A 238 -13.15 10.63 6.93
N ILE A 239 -12.38 10.96 5.91
CA ILE A 239 -11.91 10.00 4.91
C ILE A 239 -10.39 9.86 5.00
N THR A 240 -9.85 8.81 4.40
CA THR A 240 -8.40 8.76 4.18
C THR A 240 -8.04 9.50 2.88
N ALA A 241 -6.92 10.20 2.90
CA ALA A 241 -6.37 10.89 1.73
C ALA A 241 -4.84 10.96 1.82
N SER A 242 -4.20 11.25 0.68
CA SER A 242 -2.76 11.45 0.58
C SER A 242 -2.45 12.85 0.08
N TYR A 243 -1.39 13.45 0.60
CA TYR A 243 -0.83 14.71 0.13
C TYR A 243 0.47 14.44 -0.63
N ARG A 244 0.57 15.03 -1.81
CA ARG A 244 1.75 14.93 -2.65
C ARG A 244 2.05 16.25 -3.33
N GLU A 245 3.28 16.40 -3.80
CA GLU A 245 3.75 17.61 -4.43
C GLU A 245 4.25 17.33 -5.85
N ILE A 246 3.95 18.24 -6.76
CA ILE A 246 4.44 18.26 -8.14
C ILE A 246 5.19 19.57 -8.43
N PRO A 247 6.07 19.64 -9.43
CA PRO A 247 6.66 20.89 -9.88
C PRO A 247 5.59 21.91 -10.25
N GLY A 248 5.70 23.14 -9.74
CA GLY A 248 4.73 24.21 -9.99
C GLY A 248 4.60 24.54 -11.47
N VAL A 249 5.69 24.41 -12.23
CA VAL A 249 5.71 24.59 -13.69
C VAL A 249 4.88 23.55 -14.46
N ALA A 250 4.58 22.40 -13.84
CA ALA A 250 3.87 21.29 -14.49
C ALA A 250 2.37 21.25 -14.16
N ILE A 251 1.84 22.19 -13.37
CA ILE A 251 0.44 22.15 -12.89
C ILE A 251 -0.56 22.08 -14.04
N GLY A 252 -0.40 22.91 -15.08
CA GLY A 252 -1.34 22.94 -16.20
C GLY A 252 -1.38 21.61 -16.97
N GLU A 253 -0.23 20.96 -17.13
CA GLU A 253 -0.15 19.64 -17.77
C GLU A 253 -0.67 18.53 -16.85
N ALA A 254 -0.38 18.61 -15.55
CA ALA A 254 -0.92 17.69 -14.54
C ALA A 254 -2.45 17.77 -14.48
N GLU A 255 -3.04 18.96 -14.50
CA GLU A 255 -4.49 19.16 -14.50
C GLU A 255 -5.15 18.50 -15.74
N LYS A 256 -4.61 18.76 -16.94
CA LYS A 256 -5.08 18.11 -18.17
C LYS A 256 -4.97 16.59 -18.09
N LEU A 257 -3.86 16.06 -17.57
CA LEU A 257 -3.69 14.62 -17.41
C LEU A 257 -4.68 14.02 -16.42
N LEU A 258 -4.92 14.66 -15.28
CA LEU A 258 -5.89 14.22 -14.28
C LEU A 258 -7.32 14.25 -14.84
N LEU A 259 -7.66 15.22 -15.70
CA LEU A 259 -8.93 15.25 -16.43
C LEU A 259 -9.08 14.06 -17.39
N ARG A 260 -8.01 13.69 -18.11
CA ARG A 260 -7.98 12.51 -18.99
C ARG A 260 -8.10 11.19 -18.20
N MET A 261 -7.41 11.09 -17.06
CA MET A 261 -7.60 9.96 -16.13
C MET A 261 -9.06 9.85 -15.66
N ARG A 262 -9.67 10.98 -15.29
CA ARG A 262 -11.08 11.02 -14.89
C ARG A 262 -12.01 10.58 -16.02
N ALA A 263 -11.74 10.96 -17.26
CA ALA A 263 -12.50 10.49 -18.42
C ALA A 263 -12.37 8.98 -18.64
N ALA A 264 -11.20 8.41 -18.31
CA ALA A 264 -11.00 6.97 -18.24
C ALA A 264 -11.60 6.31 -16.98
N GLY A 265 -12.34 7.05 -16.14
CA GLY A 265 -13.00 6.53 -14.93
C GLY A 265 -12.06 6.29 -13.75
N LEU A 266 -10.82 6.78 -13.80
CA LEU A 266 -9.90 6.83 -12.66
C LEU A 266 -9.83 8.26 -12.14
N ASN A 267 -10.46 8.52 -11.00
CA ASN A 267 -10.52 9.84 -10.41
C ASN A 267 -10.31 9.76 -8.90
N GLY A 268 -9.32 10.48 -8.39
CA GLY A 268 -9.14 10.62 -6.94
C GLY A 268 -8.76 12.03 -6.53
N LEU A 269 -8.71 13.00 -7.46
CA LEU A 269 -8.29 14.35 -7.15
C LEU A 269 -9.36 15.06 -6.32
N LEU A 270 -9.02 15.42 -5.08
CA LEU A 270 -9.89 16.21 -4.21
C LEU A 270 -9.57 17.70 -4.33
N LEU A 271 -8.28 18.05 -4.30
CA LEU A 271 -7.82 19.42 -4.44
C LEU A 271 -6.46 19.47 -5.14
N LEU A 272 -6.28 20.47 -6.00
CA LEU A 272 -4.99 20.85 -6.58
C LEU A 272 -4.67 22.28 -6.13
N GLY A 273 -3.50 22.47 -5.53
CA GLY A 273 -3.03 23.77 -5.08
C GLY A 273 -2.34 24.56 -6.19
N THR A 274 -2.06 25.83 -5.91
CA THR A 274 -1.23 26.70 -6.77
C THR A 274 0.23 26.67 -6.32
N PRO A 275 1.21 27.01 -7.20
CA PRO A 275 2.62 26.99 -6.84
C PRO A 275 2.92 27.85 -5.61
N ASN A 276 3.73 27.33 -4.69
CA ASN A 276 4.19 28.01 -3.48
C ASN A 276 3.07 28.48 -2.52
N GLN A 277 1.82 28.07 -2.73
CA GLN A 277 0.70 28.45 -1.87
C GLN A 277 0.29 27.29 -0.96
N PRO A 278 -0.06 27.55 0.31
CA PRO A 278 -0.57 26.51 1.19
C PRO A 278 -1.86 25.87 0.66
N LEU A 279 -1.96 24.55 0.79
CA LEU A 279 -3.18 23.79 0.51
C LEU A 279 -3.69 23.17 1.81
N LEU A 280 -4.85 23.64 2.29
CA LEU A 280 -5.41 23.28 3.61
C LEU A 280 -4.41 23.47 4.77
N GLY A 281 -3.65 24.57 4.73
CA GLY A 281 -2.64 24.90 5.75
C GLY A 281 -1.30 24.18 5.59
N ILE A 282 -1.13 23.34 4.56
CA ILE A 282 0.12 22.65 4.26
C ILE A 282 0.88 23.43 3.20
N THR A 283 2.04 23.97 3.55
CA THR A 283 2.91 24.69 2.61
C THR A 283 3.76 23.69 1.81
N PRO A 284 3.67 23.69 0.46
CA PRO A 284 4.54 22.85 -0.37
C PRO A 284 5.99 23.34 -0.30
N GLN A 285 6.95 22.51 -0.73
CA GLN A 285 8.32 22.98 -0.94
C GLN A 285 8.37 24.09 -2.00
N GLU A 286 9.42 24.91 -1.93
CA GLU A 286 9.63 25.98 -2.92
C GLU A 286 9.68 25.42 -4.35
N GLY A 287 8.99 26.10 -5.27
CA GLY A 287 8.84 25.69 -6.65
C GLY A 287 7.83 24.56 -6.89
N ARG A 288 7.10 24.11 -5.86
CA ARG A 288 6.11 23.02 -5.95
C ARG A 288 4.68 23.48 -5.67
N ALA A 289 3.72 22.64 -6.05
CA ALA A 289 2.32 22.74 -5.66
C ALA A 289 1.84 21.44 -5.02
N GLY A 290 0.97 21.60 -4.03
CA GLY A 290 0.33 20.49 -3.32
C GLY A 290 -0.84 19.90 -4.10
N MET A 291 -1.10 18.62 -3.89
CA MET A 291 -2.22 17.89 -4.45
C MET A 291 -2.74 16.88 -3.41
N ILE A 292 -4.06 16.87 -3.21
CA ILE A 292 -4.73 15.95 -2.28
C ILE A 292 -5.53 14.94 -3.10
N ILE A 293 -5.20 13.66 -2.89
CA ILE A 293 -5.84 12.53 -3.57
C ILE A 293 -6.55 11.65 -2.54
N ALA A 294 -7.81 11.29 -2.81
CA ALA A 294 -8.59 10.36 -2.00
C ALA A 294 -7.88 9.01 -1.85
N GLY A 295 -7.95 8.40 -0.67
CA GLY A 295 -7.40 7.09 -0.41
C GLY A 295 -8.16 5.99 -1.16
N GLY A 296 -7.43 5.15 -1.88
CA GLY A 296 -8.04 4.03 -2.62
C GLY A 296 -8.77 3.00 -1.73
N LEU A 297 -8.43 2.95 -0.44
CA LEU A 297 -9.07 2.10 0.56
C LEU A 297 -10.33 2.70 1.19
N ASN A 298 -10.75 3.92 0.84
CA ASN A 298 -11.97 4.51 1.40
C ASN A 298 -13.22 3.62 1.23
N PRO A 299 -13.46 2.94 0.08
CA PRO A 299 -14.57 2.00 -0.03
C PRO A 299 -14.48 0.83 0.95
N CYS A 300 -13.28 0.32 1.20
CA CYS A 300 -13.04 -0.78 2.14
C CYS A 300 -13.09 -0.32 3.60
N ALA A 301 -12.77 0.95 3.89
CA ALA A 301 -12.94 1.54 5.21
C ALA A 301 -14.41 1.48 5.67
N ALA A 302 -15.36 1.53 4.74
CA ALA A 302 -16.78 1.37 5.04
C ALA A 302 -17.12 -0.01 5.61
N PHE A 303 -16.35 -1.04 5.26
CA PHE A 303 -16.53 -2.40 5.80
C PHE A 303 -16.22 -2.41 7.29
N HIS A 304 -15.06 -1.87 7.66
CA HIS A 304 -14.63 -1.75 9.06
C HIS A 304 -15.62 -0.91 9.89
N GLU A 305 -16.10 0.20 9.34
CA GLU A 305 -17.12 1.04 9.98
C GLU A 305 -18.50 0.38 10.10
N ALA A 306 -18.76 -0.68 9.33
CA ALA A 306 -19.96 -1.50 9.42
C ALA A 306 -19.77 -2.75 10.30
N GLY A 307 -18.56 -2.97 10.84
CA GLY A 307 -18.24 -4.15 11.65
C GLY A 307 -17.96 -5.42 10.84
N ILE A 308 -17.76 -5.29 9.52
CA ILE A 308 -17.35 -6.41 8.66
C ILE A 308 -15.86 -6.67 8.87
N VAL A 309 -15.50 -7.92 9.19
CA VAL A 309 -14.10 -8.31 9.36
C VAL A 309 -13.41 -8.34 8.00
N ALA A 310 -12.43 -7.46 7.83
CA ALA A 310 -11.70 -7.30 6.59
C ALA A 310 -10.18 -7.24 6.83
N GLU A 311 -9.41 -7.83 5.92
CA GLU A 311 -7.95 -7.76 5.91
C GLU A 311 -7.48 -6.97 4.69
N ASP A 312 -7.07 -5.72 4.91
CA ASP A 312 -6.53 -4.86 3.86
C ASP A 312 -5.04 -5.06 3.65
N THR A 313 -4.63 -4.88 2.41
CA THR A 313 -3.25 -4.77 1.96
C THR A 313 -3.19 -3.64 0.94
N ALA A 314 -2.66 -2.48 1.36
CA ALA A 314 -2.39 -1.37 0.47
C ALA A 314 -1.21 -1.68 -0.45
N MET A 315 -1.17 -1.06 -1.64
CA MET A 315 -0.06 -1.20 -2.60
C MET A 315 0.26 -2.68 -2.92
N ALA A 316 -0.78 -3.51 -2.97
CA ALA A 316 -0.64 -4.96 -3.02
C ALA A 316 0.09 -5.39 -4.29
N GLN A 317 -0.46 -5.05 -5.46
CA GLN A 317 0.00 -5.62 -6.72
C GLN A 317 -0.30 -4.73 -7.93
N LEU A 318 0.47 -4.92 -9.00
CA LEU A 318 0.17 -4.39 -10.33
C LEU A 318 -0.80 -5.32 -11.06
N ILE A 319 -1.86 -4.76 -11.64
CA ILE A 319 -2.83 -5.50 -12.44
C ILE A 319 -3.10 -4.77 -13.75
N GLU A 320 -3.46 -5.53 -14.79
CA GLU A 320 -3.97 -4.98 -16.03
C GLU A 320 -5.28 -4.22 -15.78
N TYR A 321 -5.36 -2.98 -16.26
CA TYR A 321 -6.54 -2.12 -16.13
C TYR A 321 -7.83 -2.79 -16.64
N ARG A 322 -7.74 -3.58 -17.72
CA ARG A 322 -8.86 -4.34 -18.28
C ARG A 322 -9.45 -5.42 -17.37
N CYS A 323 -8.74 -5.80 -16.30
CA CYS A 323 -9.26 -6.74 -15.29
C CYS A 323 -10.19 -6.04 -14.29
N LEU A 324 -10.22 -4.70 -14.30
CA LEU A 324 -11.13 -3.93 -13.48
C LEU A 324 -12.52 -3.89 -14.11
N ARG A 325 -13.53 -3.87 -13.25
CA ARG A 325 -14.94 -3.74 -13.61
C ARG A 325 -15.52 -2.51 -12.93
N ARG A 326 -16.57 -1.93 -13.51
CA ARG A 326 -17.22 -0.81 -12.84
C ARG A 326 -17.87 -1.30 -11.55
N TYR A 327 -17.81 -0.50 -10.48
CA TYR A 327 -18.33 -0.90 -9.16
C TYR A 327 -19.83 -1.27 -9.20
N HIS A 328 -20.61 -0.67 -10.10
CA HIS A 328 -22.02 -1.03 -10.28
C HIS A 328 -22.22 -2.45 -10.79
N GLU A 329 -21.26 -3.01 -11.53
CA GLU A 329 -21.34 -4.40 -11.98
C GLU A 329 -21.18 -5.36 -10.79
N LEU A 330 -20.30 -5.01 -9.83
CA LEU A 330 -20.18 -5.73 -8.57
C LEU A 330 -21.46 -5.59 -7.73
N ALA A 331 -22.08 -4.41 -7.74
CA ALA A 331 -23.37 -4.18 -7.08
C ALA A 331 -24.47 -5.10 -7.62
N LEU A 332 -24.58 -5.20 -8.95
CA LEU A 332 -25.54 -6.11 -9.60
C LEU A 332 -25.26 -7.58 -9.24
N GLU A 333 -24.00 -8.01 -9.28
CA GLU A 333 -23.60 -9.37 -8.93
C GLU A 333 -23.87 -9.71 -7.45
N ALA A 334 -23.79 -8.70 -6.57
CA ALA A 334 -24.13 -8.80 -5.15
C ALA A 334 -25.63 -8.68 -4.85
N GLY A 335 -26.48 -8.41 -5.84
CA GLY A 335 -27.91 -8.15 -5.64
C GLY A 335 -28.21 -6.81 -4.94
N VAL A 336 -27.26 -5.86 -4.97
CA VAL A 336 -27.39 -4.51 -4.40
C VAL A 336 -27.87 -3.57 -5.50
N SER A 337 -29.01 -2.91 -5.31
CA SER A 337 -29.51 -1.94 -6.27
C SER A 337 -28.66 -0.66 -6.22
N PRO A 338 -28.00 -0.25 -7.31
CA PRO A 338 -27.32 1.05 -7.36
C PRO A 338 -28.39 2.15 -7.23
N ARG A 339 -28.14 3.16 -6.40
CA ARG A 339 -29.04 4.31 -6.32
C ARG A 339 -29.00 5.05 -7.68
N ARG A 340 -30.18 5.36 -8.22
CA ARG A 340 -30.34 6.19 -9.41
C ARG A 340 -29.89 7.61 -9.18
#